data_AF-A0A424HTP5-F1
#
_entry.id   AF-A0A424HTP5-F1
#
_cell.length_a   1.000
_cell.length_b   1.000
_cell.length_c   1.000
_cell.angle_alpha   90.00
_cell.angle_beta   90.00
_cell.angle_gamma   90.00
#
_symmetry.space_group_name_H-M   'P 1'
#
loop_
_entity.id
_entity.type
_entity.pdbx_description
1 polymer ?
#
loop_
_entity_poly.entity_id
_entity_poly.type
_entity_poly.pdbx_seq_one_letter_code
_entity_poly.pdbx_strand_id
1 'polypeptide(L)'
;MPPTSTTSEQFLQGLGSIHESVRGDGRTTLKRILNTCEEMLRDRKCTEVHVEHNVLDAIEQGNRPVIYGTCADGSATSVYIHVEEKVGIKFARALLEAARENESIVIVSLEGPTPFTRKECDDKKIQFMNAKDVCVNKTRHFLVPKHEKVESPPDGVLVCDLPKISEMDPIVQYYNFEVGSILKMMRTFGGHEKIPYYRVVTAASS
;
A
#
# COMPACT_ATOMS: atom_id res chain seq x y z
N MET A 1 31.48 -21.42 15.46
CA MET A 1 30.71 -20.78 14.36
C MET A 1 29.58 -20.01 15.01
N PRO A 2 29.40 -18.71 14.74
CA PRO A 2 28.21 -18.02 15.21
C PRO A 2 26.98 -18.61 14.51
N PRO A 3 25.81 -18.68 15.17
CA PRO A 3 24.59 -19.11 14.52
C PRO A 3 24.27 -18.15 13.37
N THR A 4 24.07 -18.69 12.18
CA THR A 4 23.52 -17.96 11.03
C THR A 4 22.14 -17.46 11.43
N SER A 5 21.98 -16.15 11.56
CA SER A 5 20.68 -15.53 11.84
C SER A 5 19.65 -15.98 10.79
N THR A 6 18.45 -16.31 11.25
CA THR A 6 17.34 -16.72 10.38
C THR A 6 17.01 -15.57 9.41
N THR A 7 16.56 -15.87 8.19
CA THR A 7 16.22 -14.85 7.17
C THR A 7 15.24 -13.80 7.68
N SER A 8 14.32 -14.17 8.58
CA SER A 8 13.40 -13.26 9.27
C SER A 8 14.09 -12.30 10.24
N GLU A 9 15.14 -12.71 10.92
CA GLU A 9 15.91 -11.84 11.82
C GLU A 9 16.67 -10.76 11.04
N GLN A 10 17.25 -11.13 9.90
CA GLN A 10 17.90 -10.17 8.99
C GLN A 10 16.90 -9.15 8.45
N PHE A 11 15.71 -9.61 8.07
CA PHE A 11 14.62 -8.72 7.66
C PHE A 11 14.20 -7.78 8.80
N LEU A 12 14.01 -8.28 10.02
CA LEU A 12 13.70 -7.45 11.19
C LEU A 12 14.82 -6.43 11.46
N GLN A 13 16.09 -6.81 11.31
CA GLN A 13 17.21 -5.88 11.42
C GLN A 13 17.15 -4.79 10.34
N GLY A 14 16.82 -5.16 9.10
CA GLY A 14 16.56 -4.23 8.01
C GLY A 14 15.43 -3.26 8.35
N LEU A 15 14.29 -3.76 8.86
CA LEU A 15 13.16 -2.95 9.31
C LEU A 15 13.53 -1.94 10.41
N GLY A 16 14.45 -2.33 11.31
CA GLY A 16 14.97 -1.44 12.36
C GLY A 16 15.74 -0.24 11.82
N SER A 17 16.26 -0.34 10.59
CA SER A 17 17.10 0.70 9.96
C SER A 17 16.33 1.63 9.02
N ILE A 18 15.03 1.37 8.77
CA ILE A 18 14.24 2.05 7.73
C ILE A 18 14.04 3.55 7.98
N HIS A 19 14.07 4.00 9.23
CA HIS A 19 13.73 5.38 9.54
C HIS A 19 14.43 5.85 10.82
N GLU A 20 15.47 6.68 10.68
CA GLU A 20 16.26 7.20 11.81
C GLU A 20 15.42 7.92 12.88
N SER A 21 14.32 8.57 12.47
CA SER A 21 13.41 9.24 13.40
C SER A 21 12.36 8.32 14.05
N VAL A 22 12.15 7.12 13.51
CA VAL A 22 11.28 6.10 14.14
C VAL A 22 12.16 5.30 15.10
N ARG A 23 12.25 5.77 16.35
CA ARG A 23 12.83 4.98 17.43
C ARG A 23 12.03 3.69 17.59
N GLY A 24 12.67 2.54 17.35
CA GLY A 24 12.06 1.22 17.53
C GLY A 24 12.96 0.10 17.03
N ASP A 25 12.78 -1.10 17.57
CA ASP A 25 13.34 -2.32 16.99
C ASP A 25 12.55 -2.74 15.75
N GLY A 26 13.11 -3.67 14.96
CA GLY A 26 12.44 -4.21 13.76
C GLY A 26 11.02 -4.72 14.00
N ARG A 27 10.76 -5.27 15.20
CA ARG A 27 9.44 -5.78 15.60
C ARG A 27 8.43 -4.65 15.77
N THR A 28 8.85 -3.53 16.35
CA THR A 28 8.01 -2.34 16.47
C THR A 28 7.65 -1.79 15.10
N THR A 29 8.62 -1.70 14.18
CA THR A 29 8.37 -1.28 12.79
C THR A 29 7.40 -2.23 12.08
N LEU A 30 7.61 -3.54 12.21
CA LEU A 30 6.71 -4.56 11.65
C LEU A 30 5.28 -4.38 12.17
N LYS A 31 5.10 -4.20 13.48
CA LYS A 31 3.79 -3.97 14.07
C LYS A 31 3.10 -2.73 13.50
N ARG A 32 3.86 -1.64 13.26
CA ARG A 32 3.30 -0.43 12.63
C ARG A 32 2.88 -0.67 11.19
N ILE A 33 3.69 -1.39 10.41
CA ILE A 33 3.36 -1.79 9.03
C ILE A 33 2.04 -2.58 9.04
N LEU A 34 1.93 -3.60 9.90
CA LEU A 34 0.71 -4.40 10.01
C LEU A 34 -0.50 -3.56 10.38
N ASN A 35 -0.39 -2.66 11.38
CA ASN A 35 -1.47 -1.76 11.76
C ASN A 35 -1.88 -0.85 10.60
N THR A 36 -0.92 -0.26 9.86
CA THR A 36 -1.23 0.58 8.70
C THR A 36 -1.92 -0.22 7.61
N CYS A 37 -1.47 -1.44 7.32
CA CYS A 37 -2.11 -2.33 6.34
C CYS A 37 -3.53 -2.71 6.76
N GLU A 38 -3.76 -3.00 8.04
CA GLU A 38 -5.09 -3.29 8.57
C GLU A 38 -6.02 -2.08 8.43
N GLU A 39 -5.56 -0.88 8.85
CA GLU A 39 -6.29 0.37 8.67
C GLU A 39 -6.60 0.64 7.19
N MET A 40 -5.63 0.42 6.31
CA MET A 40 -5.77 0.58 4.86
C MET A 40 -6.88 -0.31 4.30
N LEU A 41 -6.94 -1.58 4.68
CA LEU A 41 -8.00 -2.48 4.20
C LEU A 41 -9.39 -2.04 4.67
N ARG A 42 -9.50 -1.56 5.92
CA ARG A 42 -10.77 -1.00 6.44
C ARG A 42 -11.17 0.26 5.69
N ASP A 43 -10.22 1.14 5.40
CA ASP A 43 -10.46 2.38 4.64
C ASP A 43 -10.86 2.09 3.18
N ARG A 44 -10.34 1.01 2.59
CA ARG A 44 -10.75 0.44 1.29
C ARG A 44 -12.11 -0.27 1.33
N LYS A 45 -12.85 -0.19 2.45
CA LYS A 45 -14.18 -0.78 2.64
C LYS A 45 -14.21 -2.30 2.76
N CYS A 46 -13.10 -2.93 3.12
CA CYS A 46 -13.13 -4.34 3.46
C CYS A 46 -13.80 -4.55 4.83
N THR A 47 -14.84 -5.39 4.81
CA THR A 47 -15.74 -5.66 5.93
C THR A 47 -15.16 -6.67 6.90
N GLU A 48 -14.40 -7.63 6.38
CA GLU A 48 -13.71 -8.64 7.17
C GLU A 48 -12.22 -8.49 6.93
N VAL A 49 -11.47 -8.26 8.00
CA VAL A 49 -10.00 -8.18 7.96
C VAL A 49 -9.44 -9.18 8.96
N HIS A 50 -8.67 -10.13 8.45
CA HIS A 50 -8.00 -11.17 9.22
C HIS A 50 -6.50 -10.92 9.22
N VAL A 51 -5.89 -10.90 10.40
CA VAL A 51 -4.44 -10.83 10.58
C VAL A 51 -3.98 -12.19 11.05
N GLU A 52 -2.93 -12.73 10.42
CA GLU A 52 -2.39 -14.03 10.79
C GLU A 52 -1.89 -14.07 12.23
N HIS A 53 -2.13 -15.19 12.91
CA HIS A 53 -1.75 -15.35 14.32
C HIS A 53 -0.23 -15.44 14.47
N ASN A 54 0.43 -16.18 13.56
CA ASN A 54 1.88 -16.30 13.52
C ASN A 54 2.43 -15.59 12.28
N VAL A 55 2.52 -14.27 12.39
CA VAL A 55 2.98 -13.40 11.30
C VAL A 55 4.41 -13.75 10.85
N LEU A 56 5.31 -14.09 11.77
CA LEU A 56 6.70 -14.39 11.42
C LEU A 56 6.81 -15.68 10.59
N ASP A 57 6.04 -16.72 10.92
CA ASP A 57 5.97 -17.94 10.12
C ASP A 57 5.40 -17.69 8.72
N ALA A 58 4.34 -16.88 8.61
CA ALA A 58 3.78 -16.50 7.31
C ALA A 58 4.80 -15.72 6.45
N ILE A 59 5.58 -14.83 7.07
CA ILE A 59 6.66 -14.09 6.42
C ILE A 59 7.76 -15.03 5.92
N GLU A 60 8.20 -15.97 6.75
CA GLU A 60 9.27 -16.92 6.41
C GLU A 60 8.87 -17.86 5.28
N GLN A 61 7.63 -18.33 5.26
CA GLN A 61 7.12 -19.17 4.18
C GLN A 61 6.88 -18.38 2.89
N GLY A 62 6.53 -17.10 3.00
CA GLY A 62 6.37 -16.16 1.90
C GLY A 62 5.17 -16.42 0.98
N ASN A 63 4.56 -17.60 1.01
CA ASN A 63 3.42 -17.97 0.17
C ASN A 63 2.05 -17.76 0.84
N ARG A 64 2.02 -17.31 2.11
CA ARG A 64 0.78 -17.01 2.84
C ARG A 64 0.66 -15.51 3.09
N PRO A 65 -0.53 -14.93 2.93
CA PRO A 65 -0.74 -13.53 3.29
C PRO A 65 -0.61 -13.35 4.80
N VAL A 66 -0.03 -12.23 5.23
CA VAL A 66 0.01 -11.84 6.65
C VAL A 66 -1.29 -11.18 7.08
N ILE A 67 -1.99 -10.54 6.15
CA ILE A 67 -3.29 -9.92 6.36
C ILE A 67 -4.15 -10.22 5.13
N TYR A 68 -5.39 -10.61 5.36
CA TYR A 68 -6.40 -10.85 4.33
C TYR A 68 -7.64 -10.00 4.60
N GLY A 69 -8.10 -9.28 3.58
CA GLY A 69 -9.31 -8.47 3.63
C GLY A 69 -10.33 -8.94 2.60
N THR A 70 -11.60 -9.09 3.00
CA THR A 70 -12.73 -9.28 2.08
C THR A 70 -13.65 -8.08 2.15
N CYS A 71 -14.04 -7.58 0.98
CA CYS A 71 -14.92 -6.45 0.80
C CYS A 71 -16.34 -6.91 0.44
N ALA A 72 -17.34 -6.05 0.70
CA ALA A 72 -18.76 -6.42 0.57
C ALA A 72 -19.19 -6.73 -0.87
N ASP A 73 -18.46 -6.23 -1.86
CA ASP A 73 -18.64 -6.50 -3.29
C ASP A 73 -18.07 -7.87 -3.72
N GLY A 74 -17.49 -8.63 -2.79
CA GLY A 74 -16.84 -9.92 -3.05
C GLY A 74 -15.40 -9.80 -3.53
N SER A 75 -14.86 -8.59 -3.64
CA SER A 75 -13.42 -8.40 -3.89
C SER A 75 -12.60 -8.73 -2.63
N ALA A 76 -11.37 -9.16 -2.84
CA ALA A 76 -10.45 -9.49 -1.76
C ALA A 76 -9.11 -8.78 -1.94
N THR A 77 -8.42 -8.53 -0.83
CA THR A 77 -7.05 -8.01 -0.84
C THR A 77 -6.18 -8.83 0.09
N SER A 78 -5.10 -9.38 -0.44
CA SER A 78 -4.10 -10.15 0.31
C SER A 78 -2.81 -9.35 0.45
N VAL A 79 -2.34 -9.18 1.68
CA VAL A 79 -1.11 -8.46 2.00
C VAL A 79 -0.01 -9.46 2.34
N TYR A 80 1.12 -9.35 1.64
CA TYR A 80 2.33 -10.15 1.86
C TYR A 80 3.47 -9.24 2.29
N ILE A 81 4.30 -9.74 3.21
CA ILE A 81 5.55 -9.09 3.59
C ILE A 81 6.69 -9.94 3.06
N HIS A 82 7.52 -9.34 2.21
CA HIS A 82 8.63 -10.02 1.57
C HIS A 82 9.92 -9.77 2.35
N VAL A 83 10.61 -10.87 2.71
CA VAL A 83 11.84 -10.84 3.52
C VAL A 83 13.05 -10.27 2.78
N GLU A 84 13.12 -10.44 1.47
CA GLU A 84 14.23 -9.89 0.69
C GLU A 84 14.02 -8.39 0.47
N GLU A 85 15.12 -7.66 0.31
CA GLU A 85 15.07 -6.22 0.06
C GLU A 85 14.27 -5.88 -1.19
N LYS A 86 14.51 -6.65 -2.26
CA LYS A 86 13.83 -6.48 -3.55
C LYS A 86 12.98 -7.68 -3.91
N VAL A 87 11.77 -7.42 -4.41
CA VAL A 87 10.87 -8.49 -4.84
C VAL A 87 11.27 -9.02 -6.22
N GLY A 88 11.72 -10.27 -6.24
CA GLY A 88 12.03 -11.01 -7.45
C GLY A 88 10.79 -11.48 -8.22
N ILE A 89 10.95 -11.73 -9.52
CA ILE A 89 9.80 -12.02 -10.40
C ILE A 89 9.16 -13.38 -10.16
N LYS A 90 9.95 -14.39 -9.77
CA LYS A 90 9.44 -15.74 -9.47
C LYS A 90 8.40 -15.68 -8.35
N PHE A 91 8.68 -14.89 -7.32
CA PHE A 91 7.77 -14.68 -6.20
C PHE A 91 6.48 -14.00 -6.64
N ALA A 92 6.58 -12.88 -7.36
CA ALA A 92 5.42 -12.14 -7.83
C ALA A 92 4.51 -12.98 -8.75
N ARG A 93 5.08 -13.76 -9.67
CA ARG A 93 4.32 -14.67 -10.54
C ARG A 93 3.61 -15.76 -9.75
N ALA A 94 4.30 -16.41 -8.81
CA ALA A 94 3.71 -17.46 -8.00
C ALA A 94 2.48 -16.95 -7.21
N LEU A 95 2.55 -15.72 -6.68
CA LEU A 95 1.40 -15.11 -6.01
C LEU A 95 0.26 -14.80 -6.98
N LEU A 96 0.56 -14.23 -8.16
CA LEU A 96 -0.45 -13.95 -9.19
C LEU A 96 -1.15 -15.21 -9.71
N GLU A 97 -0.43 -16.32 -9.84
CA GLU A 97 -0.99 -17.61 -10.25
C GLU A 97 -1.88 -18.24 -9.17
N ALA A 98 -1.56 -17.99 -7.89
CA ALA A 98 -2.36 -18.48 -6.76
C ALA A 98 -3.56 -17.58 -6.41
N ALA A 99 -3.54 -16.32 -6.85
CA ALA A 99 -4.58 -15.35 -6.55
C ALA A 99 -5.90 -15.69 -7.24
N ARG A 100 -7.00 -15.41 -6.54
CA ARG A 100 -8.35 -15.56 -7.09
C ARG A 100 -8.66 -14.45 -8.09
N GLU A 101 -9.69 -14.67 -8.91
CA GLU A 101 -10.06 -13.72 -9.97
C GLU A 101 -10.40 -12.31 -9.45
N ASN A 102 -10.98 -12.15 -8.26
CA ASN A 102 -11.29 -10.82 -7.69
C ASN A 102 -10.37 -10.41 -6.54
N GLU A 103 -9.17 -10.99 -6.50
CA GLU A 103 -8.19 -10.75 -5.46
C GLU A 103 -7.09 -9.81 -5.94
N SER A 104 -6.86 -8.75 -5.18
CA SER A 104 -5.70 -7.88 -5.33
C SER A 104 -4.61 -8.28 -4.33
N ILE A 105 -3.36 -8.15 -4.74
CA ILE A 105 -2.19 -8.51 -3.95
C ILE A 105 -1.45 -7.24 -3.59
N VAL A 106 -1.11 -7.06 -2.32
CA VAL A 106 -0.21 -6.01 -1.85
C VAL A 106 1.06 -6.67 -1.33
N ILE A 107 2.22 -6.30 -1.87
CA ILE A 107 3.52 -6.80 -1.41
C ILE A 107 4.30 -5.66 -0.78
N VAL A 108 4.62 -5.80 0.50
CA VAL A 108 5.46 -4.87 1.25
C VAL A 108 6.89 -5.42 1.31
N SER A 109 7.87 -4.59 0.93
CA SER A 109 9.30 -4.94 0.96
C SER A 109 10.16 -3.72 1.29
N LEU A 110 11.45 -3.91 1.58
CA LEU A 110 12.35 -2.81 1.95
C LEU A 110 12.64 -1.84 0.80
N GLU A 111 12.82 -2.34 -0.42
CA GLU A 111 13.20 -1.55 -1.59
C GLU A 111 12.19 -1.61 -2.75
N GLY A 112 11.18 -2.50 -2.67
CA GLY A 112 10.19 -2.67 -3.73
C GLY A 112 10.58 -3.73 -4.76
N PRO A 113 9.95 -3.76 -5.96
CA PRO A 113 10.21 -4.76 -6.98
C PRO A 113 11.50 -4.46 -7.75
N THR A 114 12.16 -5.51 -8.26
CA THR A 114 13.23 -5.33 -9.26
C THR A 114 12.66 -4.65 -10.53
N PRO A 115 13.48 -3.96 -11.36
CA PRO A 115 12.98 -3.34 -12.59
C PRO A 115 12.26 -4.31 -13.52
N PHE A 116 12.73 -5.56 -13.59
CA PHE A 116 12.12 -6.61 -14.39
C PHE A 116 10.76 -7.04 -13.81
N THR A 117 10.70 -7.26 -12.49
CA THR A 117 9.44 -7.56 -11.79
C THR A 117 8.41 -6.46 -12.02
N ARG A 118 8.82 -5.18 -11.90
CA ARG A 118 7.96 -4.02 -12.10
C ARG A 118 7.35 -4.01 -13.49
N LYS A 119 8.20 -4.11 -14.53
CA LYS A 119 7.74 -4.08 -15.93
C LYS A 119 6.77 -5.20 -16.26
N GLU A 120 6.96 -6.39 -15.71
CA GLU A 120 6.06 -7.50 -16.00
C GLU A 120 4.77 -7.48 -15.19
N CYS A 121 4.82 -6.85 -14.01
CA CYS A 121 3.68 -6.73 -13.11
C CYS A 121 2.88 -5.43 -13.33
N ASP A 122 3.33 -4.58 -14.25
CA ASP A 122 2.57 -3.43 -14.72
C ASP A 122 1.19 -3.90 -15.21
N ASP A 123 0.15 -3.16 -14.84
CA ASP A 123 -1.26 -3.46 -15.13
C ASP A 123 -1.83 -4.76 -14.54
N LYS A 124 -1.11 -5.43 -13.63
CA LYS A 124 -1.61 -6.62 -12.92
C LYS A 124 -2.21 -6.24 -11.57
N LYS A 125 -2.94 -7.19 -10.97
CA LYS A 125 -3.60 -7.07 -9.65
C LYS A 125 -2.62 -7.03 -8.47
N ILE A 126 -1.40 -6.55 -8.67
CA ILE A 126 -0.31 -6.57 -7.70
C ILE A 126 0.21 -5.15 -7.46
N GLN A 127 0.17 -4.74 -6.21
CA GLN A 127 0.65 -3.45 -5.75
C GLN A 127 1.91 -3.67 -4.91
N PHE A 128 2.99 -3.00 -5.28
CA PHE A 128 4.20 -3.00 -4.47
C PHE A 128 4.27 -1.76 -3.60
N MET A 129 4.48 -1.96 -2.31
CA MET A 129 4.64 -0.88 -1.34
C MET A 129 5.99 -0.99 -0.64
N ASN A 130 6.59 0.15 -0.34
CA ASN A 130 7.83 0.19 0.42
C ASN A 130 7.50 0.19 1.92
N ALA A 131 8.18 -0.64 2.70
CA ALA A 131 8.05 -0.71 4.15
C ALA A 131 8.24 0.66 4.82
N LYS A 132 9.11 1.52 4.29
CA LYS A 132 9.33 2.91 4.77
C LYS A 132 8.11 3.80 4.63
N ASP A 133 7.31 3.57 3.60
CA ASP A 133 6.13 4.39 3.30
C ASP A 133 4.91 3.88 4.07
N VAL A 134 4.86 2.57 4.35
CA VAL A 134 3.75 1.91 5.06
C VAL A 134 3.92 1.97 6.58
N CYS A 135 5.14 2.06 7.10
CA CYS A 135 5.37 2.10 8.55
C CYS A 135 4.77 3.31 9.26
N VAL A 136 4.35 4.35 8.51
CA VAL A 136 3.62 5.51 9.00
C VAL A 136 2.38 5.73 8.14
N ASN A 137 1.19 5.66 8.74
CA ASN A 137 -0.05 5.95 8.03
C ASN A 137 -0.16 7.46 7.71
N LYS A 138 0.24 7.85 6.49
CA LYS A 138 0.22 9.24 6.01
C LYS A 138 -1.18 9.85 5.99
N THR A 139 -2.24 9.05 5.87
CA THR A 139 -3.63 9.54 5.86
C THR A 139 -4.07 10.15 7.20
N ARG A 140 -3.40 9.78 8.29
CA ARG A 140 -3.66 10.33 9.63
C ARG A 140 -2.93 11.63 9.92
N HIS A 141 -2.05 12.06 9.02
CA HIS A 141 -1.30 13.28 9.20
C HIS A 141 -2.22 14.50 9.05
N PHE A 142 -2.17 15.46 9.97
CA PHE A 142 -3.09 16.61 9.98
C PHE A 142 -3.01 17.50 8.72
N LEU A 143 -1.86 17.54 8.04
CA LEU A 143 -1.68 18.26 6.76
C LEU A 143 -2.26 17.51 5.55
N VAL A 144 -2.61 16.23 5.70
CA VAL A 144 -3.14 15.40 4.62
C VAL A 144 -4.66 15.42 4.73
N PRO A 145 -5.38 16.12 3.84
CA PRO A 145 -6.83 16.08 3.84
C PRO A 145 -7.30 14.69 3.41
N LYS A 146 -8.52 14.33 3.82
CA LYS A 146 -9.16 13.10 3.34
C LYS A 146 -9.45 13.23 1.84
N HIS A 147 -9.10 12.17 1.09
CA HIS A 147 -9.37 12.05 -0.33
C HIS A 147 -10.52 11.06 -0.53
N GLU A 148 -11.51 11.43 -1.35
CA GLU A 148 -12.67 10.61 -1.66
C GLU A 148 -12.83 10.52 -3.17
N LYS A 149 -13.01 9.31 -3.71
CA LYS A 149 -13.29 9.11 -5.14
C LYS A 149 -14.70 9.64 -5.44
N VAL A 150 -14.83 10.40 -6.53
CA VAL A 150 -16.10 10.90 -7.05
C VAL A 150 -16.27 10.47 -8.51
N GLU A 151 -17.51 10.33 -8.96
CA GLU A 151 -17.83 9.82 -10.30
C GLU A 151 -17.56 10.84 -11.41
N SER A 152 -17.79 12.13 -11.13
CA SER A 152 -17.70 13.21 -12.12
C SER A 152 -16.97 14.44 -11.58
N PRO A 153 -16.35 15.24 -12.46
CA PRO A 153 -15.81 16.55 -12.08
C PRO A 153 -16.96 17.52 -11.72
N PRO A 154 -16.65 18.68 -11.13
CA PRO A 154 -17.63 19.75 -10.91
C PRO A 154 -18.28 20.21 -12.22
N ASP A 155 -19.51 20.72 -12.13
CA ASP A 155 -20.27 21.20 -13.28
C ASP A 155 -19.47 22.23 -14.10
N GLY A 156 -19.41 22.00 -15.42
CA GLY A 156 -18.70 22.87 -16.35
C GLY A 156 -17.19 22.72 -16.38
N VAL A 157 -16.61 21.79 -15.60
CA VAL A 157 -15.16 21.50 -15.60
C VAL A 157 -14.90 20.18 -16.32
N LEU A 158 -13.98 20.17 -17.29
CA LEU A 158 -13.56 18.94 -17.95
C LEU A 158 -12.47 18.24 -17.13
N VAL A 159 -12.40 16.92 -17.22
CA VAL A 159 -11.41 16.11 -16.48
C VAL A 159 -9.97 16.50 -16.85
N CYS A 160 -9.72 16.90 -18.10
CA CYS A 160 -8.40 17.34 -18.56
C CYS A 160 -7.92 18.65 -17.91
N ASP A 161 -8.84 19.45 -17.39
CA ASP A 161 -8.56 20.74 -16.76
C ASP A 161 -8.29 20.61 -15.26
N LEU A 162 -8.55 19.42 -14.69
CA LEU A 162 -8.29 19.15 -13.29
C LEU A 162 -6.78 19.07 -13.01
N PRO A 163 -6.31 19.62 -11.88
CA PRO A 163 -4.95 19.39 -11.41
C PRO A 163 -4.66 17.90 -11.26
N LYS A 164 -3.47 17.47 -11.69
CA LYS A 164 -3.08 16.07 -11.72
C LYS A 164 -2.49 15.61 -10.38
N ILE A 165 -2.70 14.34 -10.03
CA ILE A 165 -2.00 13.64 -8.96
C ILE A 165 -1.44 12.33 -9.54
N SER A 166 -0.19 12.03 -9.21
CA SER A 166 0.47 10.83 -9.73
C SER A 166 -0.14 9.57 -9.11
N GLU A 167 -0.26 8.49 -9.89
CA GLU A 167 -0.58 7.15 -9.36
C GLU A 167 0.43 6.66 -8.32
N MET A 168 1.66 7.19 -8.37
CA MET A 168 2.73 6.91 -7.42
C MET A 168 2.61 7.74 -6.12
N ASP A 169 1.61 8.61 -6.01
CA ASP A 169 1.36 9.36 -4.78
C ASP A 169 0.99 8.39 -3.64
N PRO A 170 1.56 8.51 -2.44
CA PRO A 170 1.28 7.60 -1.33
C PRO A 170 -0.20 7.48 -0.96
N ILE A 171 -0.98 8.56 -1.12
CA ILE A 171 -2.43 8.53 -0.84
C ILE A 171 -3.18 7.76 -1.92
N VAL A 172 -2.78 7.94 -3.19
CA VAL A 172 -3.34 7.18 -4.31
C VAL A 172 -3.04 5.70 -4.15
N GLN A 173 -1.81 5.34 -3.80
CA GLN A 173 -1.42 3.96 -3.51
C GLN A 173 -2.17 3.41 -2.30
N TYR A 174 -2.30 4.17 -1.20
CA TYR A 174 -3.00 3.73 0.01
C TYR A 174 -4.44 3.30 -0.29
N TYR A 175 -5.20 4.12 -1.03
CA TYR A 175 -6.59 3.79 -1.38
C TYR A 175 -6.73 2.93 -2.64
N ASN A 176 -5.63 2.65 -3.35
CA ASN A 176 -5.62 1.98 -4.64
C ASN A 176 -6.53 2.68 -5.68
N PHE A 177 -6.45 4.02 -5.77
CA PHE A 177 -7.21 4.74 -6.79
C PHE A 177 -6.61 4.52 -8.18
N GLU A 178 -7.45 4.14 -9.13
CA GLU A 178 -7.05 3.89 -10.52
C GLU A 178 -6.77 5.18 -11.28
N VAL A 179 -5.90 5.10 -12.30
CA VAL A 179 -5.67 6.18 -13.26
C VAL A 179 -7.00 6.63 -13.88
N GLY A 180 -7.20 7.94 -13.98
CA GLY A 180 -8.45 8.56 -14.41
C GLY A 180 -9.47 8.80 -13.29
N SER A 181 -9.26 8.23 -12.10
CA SER A 181 -10.14 8.50 -10.95
C SER A 181 -10.10 9.99 -10.57
N ILE A 182 -11.26 10.55 -10.25
CA ILE A 182 -11.41 11.92 -9.79
C ILE A 182 -11.49 11.91 -8.27
N LEU A 183 -10.61 12.66 -7.62
CA LEU A 183 -10.50 12.72 -6.18
C LEU A 183 -10.96 14.08 -5.68
N LYS A 184 -11.92 14.08 -4.77
CA LYS A 184 -12.35 15.24 -4.01
C LYS A 184 -11.61 15.28 -2.67
N MET A 185 -11.15 16.45 -2.28
CA MET A 185 -10.60 16.72 -0.96
C MET A 185 -11.17 18.02 -0.40
N MET A 186 -11.40 18.07 0.90
CA MET A 186 -11.82 19.30 1.57
C MET A 186 -10.60 19.99 2.18
N ARG A 187 -10.31 21.22 1.77
CA ARG A 187 -9.22 22.03 2.31
C ARG A 187 -9.76 23.18 3.14
N THR A 188 -9.18 23.38 4.32
CA THR A 188 -9.52 24.54 5.16
C THR A 188 -8.58 25.69 4.81
N PHE A 189 -9.12 26.80 4.34
CA PHE A 189 -8.36 28.04 4.12
C PHE A 189 -8.73 29.05 5.21
N GLY A 190 -7.74 29.78 5.74
CA GLY A 190 -7.97 30.83 6.73
C GLY A 190 -8.64 30.37 8.03
N GLY A 191 -8.61 29.07 8.36
CA GLY A 191 -9.12 28.51 9.62
C GLY A 191 -10.62 28.28 9.72
N HIS A 192 -11.45 28.82 8.80
CA HIS A 192 -12.90 28.79 8.95
C HIS A 192 -13.67 28.21 7.75
N GLU A 193 -13.15 28.32 6.53
CA GLU A 193 -13.87 27.91 5.33
C GLU A 193 -13.30 26.62 4.74
N LYS A 194 -14.17 25.62 4.54
CA LYS A 194 -13.83 24.35 3.87
C LYS A 194 -14.22 24.44 2.40
N ILE A 195 -13.22 24.45 1.53
CA ILE A 195 -13.41 24.55 0.08
C ILE A 195 -13.13 23.16 -0.54
N PRO A 196 -14.05 22.63 -1.38
CA PRO A 196 -13.81 21.41 -2.11
C PRO A 196 -12.77 21.65 -3.21
N TYR A 197 -11.79 20.77 -3.28
CA TYR A 197 -10.75 20.77 -4.29
C TYR A 197 -10.73 19.41 -4.99
N TYR A 198 -10.46 19.41 -6.29
CA TYR A 198 -10.53 18.21 -7.12
C TYR A 198 -9.20 17.97 -7.82
N ARG A 199 -8.84 16.69 -7.95
CA ARG A 199 -7.68 16.25 -8.72
C ARG A 199 -8.02 15.01 -9.53
N VAL A 200 -7.32 14.80 -10.64
CA VAL A 200 -7.41 13.55 -11.44
C VAL A 200 -6.15 12.73 -11.28
N VAL A 201 -6.30 11.43 -11.04
CA VAL A 201 -5.17 10.49 -11.01
C VAL A 201 -4.64 10.30 -12.42
N THR A 202 -3.33 10.45 -12.59
CA THR A 202 -2.66 10.23 -13.87
C THR A 202 -1.51 9.25 -13.70
N ALA A 203 -1.27 8.44 -14.74
CA ALA A 203 -0.10 7.60 -14.80
C ALA A 203 1.17 8.43 -14.60
N ALA A 204 2.20 7.84 -13.99
CA ALA A 204 3.49 8.49 -13.85
C ALA A 204 4.05 8.73 -15.26
N SER A 205 4.26 10.00 -15.62
CA SER A 205 4.92 10.36 -16.87
C SER A 205 6.30 9.69 -16.89
N SER A 206 6.47 8.72 -17.80
CA SER A 206 7.73 8.03 -18.04
C SER A 206 8.77 8.96 -18.65
#